data_AF-F9D5Z8-F1
#
_entry.id   AF-F9D5Z8-F1
#
_cell.length_a   1.000
_cell.length_b   1.000
_cell.length_c   1.000
_cell.angle_alpha   90.00
_cell.angle_beta   90.00
_cell.angle_gamma   90.00
#
_symmetry.space_group_name_H-M   'P 1'
#
loop_
_entity.id
_entity.type
_entity.pdbx_description
1 polymer ?
#
loop_
_entity_poly.entity_id
_entity_poly.type
_entity_poly.pdbx_seq_one_letter_code
_entity_poly.pdbx_strand_id
1 'polypeptide(L)'
;PAAAPAAAKAPAPTAVAGDARQNYQEHKERQKKIRRAERSVEESEKKIARLEARLKELDTLLMHPDNAANMELVGEYTSAQAALDRENDAWLTLSEALETLRAAAV
;
A
#
# COMPACT_ATOMS: atom_id res chain seq x y z
N PRO A 1 -22.73 -67.84 -23.50
CA PRO A 1 -21.60 -67.17 -22.80
C PRO A 1 -21.12 -65.96 -23.64
N ALA A 2 -21.57 -64.74 -23.33
CA ALA A 2 -20.88 -63.76 -22.46
C ALA A 2 -19.52 -63.33 -23.07
N ALA A 3 -19.18 -62.06 -23.29
CA ALA A 3 -19.72 -60.79 -22.81
C ALA A 3 -19.19 -59.63 -23.68
N ALA A 4 -19.96 -58.53 -23.73
CA ALA A 4 -19.44 -57.21 -24.04
C ALA A 4 -18.51 -56.71 -22.91
N PRO A 5 -17.64 -55.73 -23.18
CA PRO A 5 -17.76 -54.46 -22.47
C PRO A 5 -17.61 -53.27 -23.44
N ALA A 6 -18.60 -52.39 -23.49
CA ALA A 6 -18.66 -51.16 -22.70
C ALA A 6 -17.68 -50.10 -23.23
N ALA A 7 -18.24 -49.22 -24.06
CA ALA A 7 -17.63 -47.99 -24.54
C ALA A 7 -17.05 -47.19 -23.37
N ALA A 8 -15.74 -46.92 -23.46
CA ALA A 8 -15.02 -46.07 -22.55
C ALA A 8 -15.63 -44.66 -22.55
N LYS A 9 -16.20 -44.30 -21.40
CA LYS A 9 -16.75 -42.98 -21.09
C LYS A 9 -15.60 -41.98 -21.05
N ALA A 10 -15.52 -41.09 -22.04
CA ALA A 10 -14.59 -39.96 -22.00
C ALA A 10 -14.92 -39.06 -20.78
N PRO A 11 -13.93 -38.62 -19.99
CA PRO A 11 -14.20 -37.69 -18.90
C PRO A 11 -14.44 -36.28 -19.48
N ALA A 12 -15.50 -35.64 -19.01
CA ALA A 12 -15.90 -34.30 -19.42
C ALA A 12 -14.83 -33.24 -19.04
N PRO A 13 -14.55 -32.24 -19.89
CA PRO A 13 -13.57 -31.18 -19.62
C PRO A 13 -14.19 -29.99 -18.85
N THR A 14 -15.14 -30.23 -17.94
CA THR A 14 -15.94 -29.14 -17.34
C THR A 14 -15.43 -28.62 -15.99
N ALA A 15 -14.48 -29.31 -15.34
CA ALA A 15 -13.92 -28.84 -14.07
C ALA A 15 -12.89 -27.70 -14.25
N VAL A 16 -12.11 -27.73 -15.35
CA VAL A 16 -10.99 -26.79 -15.58
C VAL A 16 -11.47 -25.36 -15.90
N ALA A 17 -12.66 -25.22 -16.48
CA ALA A 17 -13.21 -23.91 -16.86
C ALA A 17 -13.77 -23.12 -15.66
N GLY A 18 -14.24 -23.82 -14.61
CA GLY A 18 -14.70 -23.18 -13.36
C GLY A 18 -13.53 -22.61 -12.56
N ASP A 19 -12.47 -23.41 -12.39
CA ASP A 19 -11.24 -23.04 -11.70
C ASP A 19 -10.52 -21.85 -12.37
N ALA A 20 -10.42 -21.86 -13.71
CA ALA A 20 -9.80 -20.77 -14.46
C ALA A 20 -10.55 -19.42 -14.32
N ARG A 21 -11.89 -19.46 -14.21
CA ARG A 21 -12.71 -18.25 -13.97
C ARG A 21 -12.58 -17.73 -12.53
N GLN A 22 -12.52 -18.63 -11.55
CA GLN A 22 -12.29 -18.26 -10.14
C GLN A 22 -10.92 -17.62 -9.96
N ASN A 23 -9.88 -18.23 -10.54
CA ASN A 23 -8.52 -17.70 -10.51
C ASN A 23 -8.46 -16.28 -11.11
N TYR A 24 -9.11 -16.03 -12.25
CA TYR A 24 -9.10 -14.71 -12.89
C TYR A 24 -9.77 -13.59 -12.06
N GLN A 25 -10.90 -13.90 -11.40
CA GLN A 25 -11.56 -12.96 -10.48
C GLN A 25 -10.64 -12.61 -9.31
N GLU A 26 -9.98 -13.63 -8.75
CA GLU A 26 -9.09 -13.49 -7.61
C GLU A 26 -7.84 -12.67 -7.93
N HIS A 27 -7.24 -12.89 -9.11
CA HIS A 27 -6.12 -12.08 -9.64
C HIS A 27 -6.52 -10.62 -9.79
N LYS A 28 -7.70 -10.34 -10.35
CA LYS A 28 -8.19 -8.97 -10.53
C LYS A 28 -8.42 -8.26 -9.19
N GLU A 29 -8.98 -8.95 -8.20
CA GLU A 29 -9.18 -8.39 -6.87
C GLU A 29 -7.87 -8.14 -6.14
N ARG A 30 -6.91 -9.06 -6.24
CA ARG A 30 -5.55 -8.91 -5.68
C ARG A 30 -4.83 -7.71 -6.28
N GLN A 31 -4.87 -7.57 -7.61
CA GLN A 31 -4.27 -6.44 -8.30
C GLN A 31 -4.93 -5.10 -7.92
N LYS A 32 -6.25 -5.09 -7.68
CA LYS A 32 -6.96 -3.90 -7.18
C LYS A 32 -6.52 -3.52 -5.77
N LYS A 33 -6.24 -4.50 -4.90
CA LYS A 33 -5.68 -4.27 -3.55
C LYS A 33 -4.27 -3.69 -3.62
N ILE A 34 -3.40 -4.26 -4.46
CA ILE A 34 -2.04 -3.76 -4.69
C ILE A 34 -2.07 -2.29 -5.16
N ARG A 35 -2.86 -1.97 -6.20
CA ARG A 35 -2.99 -0.58 -6.69
C ARG A 35 -3.55 0.40 -5.65
N ARG A 36 -4.30 -0.07 -4.65
CA ARG A 36 -4.76 0.79 -3.55
C ARG A 36 -3.64 1.04 -2.57
N ALA A 37 -2.93 -0.01 -2.15
CA ALA A 37 -1.78 0.10 -1.28
C ALA A 37 -0.68 0.99 -1.89
N GLU A 38 -0.37 0.84 -3.18
CA GLU A 38 0.57 1.72 -3.90
C GLU A 38 0.19 3.18 -3.83
N ARG A 39 -1.10 3.49 -4.03
CA ARG A 39 -1.59 4.88 -3.92
C ARG A 39 -1.50 5.41 -2.50
N SER A 40 -1.79 4.58 -1.49
CA SER A 40 -1.63 4.98 -0.10
C SER A 40 -0.17 5.28 0.24
N VAL A 41 0.77 4.47 -0.26
CA VAL A 41 2.21 4.72 -0.12
C VAL A 41 2.61 6.04 -0.79
N GLU A 42 2.22 6.28 -2.06
CA GLU A 42 2.48 7.55 -2.75
C GLU A 42 1.86 8.77 -2.02
N GLU A 43 0.67 8.63 -1.45
CA GLU A 43 0.02 9.70 -0.70
C GLU A 43 0.79 10.03 0.58
N SER A 44 1.28 9.01 1.30
CA SER A 44 2.14 9.19 2.46
C SER A 44 3.47 9.83 2.07
N GLU A 45 4.12 9.43 0.98
CA GLU A 45 5.34 10.08 0.47
C GLU A 45 5.11 11.57 0.17
N LYS A 46 3.99 11.90 -0.50
CA LYS A 46 3.62 13.30 -0.78
C LYS A 46 3.35 14.09 0.49
N LYS A 47 2.90 13.44 1.56
CA LYS A 47 2.63 14.09 2.85
C LYS A 47 3.92 14.30 3.64
N ILE A 48 4.81 13.30 3.65
CA ILE A 48 6.19 13.38 4.16
C ILE A 48 6.91 14.57 3.51
N ALA A 49 6.95 14.62 2.18
CA ALA A 49 7.63 15.70 1.45
C ALA A 49 7.06 17.11 1.78
N ARG A 50 5.73 17.21 2.00
CA ARG A 50 5.08 18.46 2.42
C ARG A 50 5.46 18.85 3.86
N LEU A 51 5.50 17.88 4.77
CA LEU A 51 5.90 18.11 6.17
C LEU A 51 7.37 18.47 6.28
N GLU A 52 8.25 17.83 5.51
CA GLU A 52 9.68 18.17 5.43
C GLU A 52 9.89 19.60 4.90
N ALA A 53 9.16 19.99 3.85
CA ALA A 53 9.21 21.36 3.33
C ALA A 53 8.76 22.39 4.38
N ARG A 54 7.66 22.09 5.10
CA ARG A 54 7.16 22.96 6.18
C ARG A 54 8.13 23.05 7.35
N LEU A 55 8.75 21.93 7.75
CA LEU A 55 9.78 21.92 8.79
C LEU A 55 10.98 22.76 8.41
N LYS A 56 11.43 22.69 7.16
CA LYS A 56 12.54 23.50 6.66
C LYS A 56 12.21 24.99 6.63
N GLU A 57 10.99 25.35 6.27
CA GLU A 57 10.50 26.73 6.34
C GLU A 57 10.48 27.23 7.80
N LEU A 58 9.94 26.41 8.72
CA LEU A 58 9.91 26.73 10.14
C LEU A 58 11.31 26.85 10.75
N ASP A 59 12.25 25.97 10.38
CA ASP A 59 13.65 26.05 10.80
C ASP A 59 14.31 27.35 10.33
N THR A 60 14.09 27.74 9.06
CA THR A 60 14.56 29.01 8.51
C THR A 60 13.99 30.21 9.27
N LEU A 61 12.71 30.15 9.65
CA LEU A 61 12.08 31.19 10.45
C LEU A 61 12.64 31.24 11.87
N LEU A 62 12.86 30.10 12.51
CA LEU A 62 13.39 29.99 13.88
C LEU A 62 14.88 30.39 13.98
N MET A 63 15.63 30.33 12.88
CA MET A 63 16.99 30.89 12.82
C MET A 63 17.03 32.42 13.00
N HIS A 64 15.92 33.12 12.75
CA HIS A 64 15.84 34.56 13.04
C HIS A 64 15.70 34.79 14.56
N PRO A 65 16.56 35.60 15.19
CA PRO A 65 16.53 35.83 16.64
C PRO A 65 15.19 36.44 17.12
N ASP A 66 14.53 37.23 16.27
CA ASP A 66 13.20 37.80 16.54
C ASP A 66 12.08 36.75 16.62
N ASN A 67 12.27 35.63 15.91
CA ASN A 67 11.34 34.51 15.83
C ASN A 67 11.73 33.35 16.74
N ALA A 68 12.99 33.28 17.19
CA ALA A 68 13.49 32.21 18.06
C ALA A 68 12.76 32.17 19.42
N ALA A 69 12.25 33.32 19.89
CA ALA A 69 11.43 33.40 21.09
C ALA A 69 9.92 33.18 20.82
N ASN A 70 9.52 33.01 19.56
CA ASN A 70 8.13 32.79 19.20
C ASN A 70 7.72 31.34 19.50
N MET A 71 7.05 31.16 20.64
CA MET A 71 6.56 29.87 21.11
C MET A 71 5.53 29.22 20.16
N GLU A 72 4.83 30.00 19.32
CA GLU A 72 3.89 29.48 18.32
C GLU A 72 4.65 28.74 17.20
N LEU A 73 5.74 29.32 16.70
CA LEU A 73 6.59 28.68 15.68
C LEU A 73 7.24 27.40 16.20
N VAL A 74 7.68 27.39 17.45
CA VAL A 74 8.22 26.17 18.10
C VAL A 74 7.13 25.11 18.27
N GLY A 75 5.91 25.51 18.63
CA GLY A 75 4.75 24.61 18.72
C GLY A 75 4.38 24.01 17.37
N GLU A 76 4.32 24.81 16.32
CA GLU A 76 4.10 24.33 14.95
C GLU A 76 5.22 23.40 14.48
N TYR A 77 6.48 23.73 14.77
CA TYR A 77 7.64 22.91 14.40
C TYR A 77 7.58 21.54 15.07
N THR A 78 7.37 21.49 16.38
CA THR A 78 7.25 20.23 17.12
C THR A 78 6.02 19.41 16.69
N SER A 79 4.91 20.07 16.37
CA SER A 79 3.72 19.41 15.83
C SER A 79 3.97 18.82 14.43
N ALA A 80 4.60 19.60 13.55
CA ALA A 80 4.97 19.15 12.21
C ALA A 80 5.99 18.00 12.26
N GLN A 81 6.95 18.06 13.19
CA GLN A 81 7.91 17.00 13.43
C GLN A 81 7.22 15.72 13.91
N ALA A 82 6.35 15.82 14.92
CA ALA A 82 5.58 14.66 15.39
C ALA A 82 4.64 14.10 14.32
N ALA A 83 4.09 14.94 13.44
CA ALA A 83 3.29 14.50 12.31
C ALA A 83 4.15 13.80 11.24
N LEU A 84 5.36 14.28 11.00
CA LEU A 84 6.32 13.66 10.07
C LEU A 84 6.73 12.28 10.57
N ASP A 85 7.08 12.16 11.85
CA ASP A 85 7.45 10.87 12.46
C ASP A 85 6.33 9.84 12.33
N ARG A 86 5.08 10.23 12.65
CA ARG A 86 3.90 9.36 12.48
C ARG A 86 3.65 8.98 11.03
N GLU A 87 3.83 9.91 10.10
CA GLU A 87 3.62 9.64 8.68
C GLU A 87 4.71 8.71 8.13
N ASN A 88 5.96 8.84 8.60
CA ASN A 88 7.05 7.93 8.28
C ASN A 88 6.74 6.50 8.77
N ASP A 89 6.27 6.35 10.01
CA ASP A 89 5.84 5.04 10.55
C ASP A 89 4.68 4.44 9.75
N ALA A 90 3.71 5.28 9.38
CA ALA A 90 2.57 4.87 8.55
C ALA A 90 3.03 4.44 7.15
N TRP A 91 3.92 5.21 6.52
CA TRP A 91 4.51 4.88 5.22
C TRP A 91 5.28 3.57 5.25
N LEU A 92 6.06 3.33 6.31
CA LEU A 92 6.77 2.07 6.51
C LEU A 92 5.78 0.90 6.56
N THR A 93 4.76 1.01 7.41
CA THR A 93 3.72 -0.03 7.56
C THR A 93 2.97 -0.28 6.23
N LEU A 94 2.63 0.79 5.50
CA LEU A 94 1.96 0.70 4.21
C LEU A 94 2.85 0.05 3.15
N SER A 95 4.15 0.34 3.17
CA SER A 95 5.14 -0.23 2.26
C SER A 95 5.36 -1.72 2.53
N GLU A 96 5.50 -2.11 3.80
CA GLU A 96 5.57 -3.52 4.21
C GLU A 96 4.29 -4.29 3.82
N ALA A 97 3.11 -3.68 4.03
CA ALA A 97 1.84 -4.27 3.62
C ALA A 97 1.74 -4.41 2.09
N LEU A 98 2.22 -3.42 1.34
CA LEU A 98 2.29 -3.46 -0.12
C LEU A 98 3.22 -4.57 -0.61
N GLU A 99 4.41 -4.69 -0.03
CA GLU A 99 5.36 -5.77 -0.35
C GLU A 99 4.77 -7.13 -0.04
N THR A 100 4.11 -7.28 1.11
CA THR A 100 3.40 -8.51 1.48
C THR A 100 2.31 -8.87 0.47
N LEU A 101 1.52 -7.88 0.04
CA LEU A 101 0.47 -8.08 -0.99
C LEU A 101 1.05 -8.44 -2.36
N ARG A 102 2.22 -7.89 -2.72
CA ARG A 102 2.94 -8.21 -3.95
C ARG A 102 3.60 -9.59 -3.88
N ALA A 103 4.21 -9.96 -2.76
CA ALA A 103 4.82 -11.26 -2.53
C ALA A 103 3.78 -12.39 -2.55
N ALA A 104 2.61 -12.16 -1.97
CA ALA A 104 1.48 -13.10 -2.04
C ALA A 104 0.82 -13.18 -3.43
N ALA A 105 1.30 -12.43 -4.43
CA ALA A 105 0.82 -12.46 -5.81
C ALA A 105 1.81 -13.17 -6.77
N VAL A 106 2.98 -13.57 -6.29
CA VAL A 106 3.98 -14.42 -6.99
C VAL A 106 3.68 -15.88 -6.72
#